data_AF-A0A5B9FPX8-F1
#
_entry.id   AF-A0A5B9FPX8-F1
#
_cell.length_a   1.000
_cell.length_b   1.000
_cell.length_c   1.000
_cell.angle_alpha   90.00
_cell.angle_beta   90.00
_cell.angle_gamma   90.00
#
_symmetry.space_group_name_H-M   'P 1'
#
loop_
_entity.id
_entity.type
_entity.pdbx_description
1 polymer ?
#
loop_
_entity_poly.entity_id
_entity_poly.type
_entity_poly.pdbx_seq_one_letter_code
_entity_poly.pdbx_strand_id
1 'polypeptide(L)'
;MKKAELILGILILTGIALSVLHLPGGAMLLVLIMPVLSMMYLCLGFALLNGIPLKNESYKGLSTMRIVGSVLSGIVFSIALIGILFGWMMWPGASVMLLSSIAGLLIMLIVVLIKYFTKKDLFYRNMLIRIAVIGIPSLLLFADPSLAGKIKYGNNPELIQAIKEAEADPENEELWRKVDSIRGLSDREYQQDRNK
;
A
#
# COMPACT_ATOMS: atom_id res chain seq x y z
N MET A 1 7.47 15.31 -1.91
CA MET A 1 6.91 14.40 -2.93
C MET A 1 6.51 15.22 -4.15
N LYS A 2 6.46 14.62 -5.35
CA LYS A 2 6.00 15.31 -6.57
C LYS A 2 4.49 15.55 -6.50
N LYS A 3 4.00 16.53 -7.26
CA LYS A 3 2.57 16.88 -7.31
C LYS A 3 1.70 15.67 -7.67
N ALA A 4 2.15 14.81 -8.59
CA ALA A 4 1.42 13.60 -8.97
C ALA A 4 1.29 12.58 -7.81
N GLU A 5 2.38 12.32 -7.08
CA GLU A 5 2.35 11.46 -5.87
C GLU A 5 1.37 12.03 -4.83
N LEU A 6 1.35 13.35 -4.65
CA LEU A 6 0.48 14.01 -3.70
C LEU A 6 -1.00 13.90 -4.10
N ILE A 7 -1.32 14.16 -5.38
CA ILE A 7 -2.70 14.07 -5.89
C ILE A 7 -3.21 12.63 -5.76
N LEU A 8 -2.43 11.64 -6.19
CA LEU A 8 -2.80 10.23 -6.04
C LEU A 8 -2.90 9.83 -4.57
N GLY A 9 -2.01 10.31 -3.72
CA GLY A 9 -2.08 10.09 -2.26
C GLY A 9 -3.37 10.64 -1.65
N ILE A 10 -3.79 11.84 -2.04
CA ILE A 10 -5.07 12.42 -1.59
C ILE A 10 -6.24 11.55 -2.06
N LEU A 11 -6.24 11.11 -3.32
CA LEU A 11 -7.29 10.22 -3.84
C LEU A 11 -7.34 8.87 -3.11
N ILE A 12 -6.19 8.32 -2.73
CA ILE A 12 -6.13 7.10 -1.89
C ILE A 12 -6.73 7.36 -0.52
N LEU A 13 -6.39 8.47 0.13
CA LEU A 13 -6.98 8.83 1.43
C LEU A 13 -8.49 9.04 1.33
N THR A 14 -8.98 9.67 0.25
CA THR A 14 -10.41 9.77 -0.04
C THR A 14 -11.04 8.39 -0.22
N GLY A 15 -10.43 7.50 -0.99
CA GLY A 15 -10.92 6.12 -1.18
C GLY A 15 -10.99 5.32 0.12
N ILE A 16 -9.99 5.47 0.99
CA ILE A 16 -9.97 4.89 2.35
C ILE A 16 -11.13 5.46 3.16
N ALA A 17 -11.30 6.78 3.22
CA ALA A 17 -12.38 7.41 3.98
C ALA A 17 -13.77 6.96 3.49
N LEU A 18 -13.99 6.94 2.17
CA LEU A 18 -15.23 6.42 1.59
C LEU A 18 -15.44 4.95 1.94
N SER A 19 -14.39 4.13 1.90
CA SER A 19 -14.46 2.71 2.25
C SER A 19 -14.78 2.48 3.73
N VAL A 20 -14.31 3.34 4.65
CA VAL A 20 -14.62 3.24 6.09
C VAL A 20 -16.04 3.73 6.39
N LEU A 21 -16.52 4.74 5.66
CA LEU A 21 -17.90 5.24 5.77
C LEU A 21 -18.92 4.34 5.06
N HIS A 22 -18.49 3.20 4.51
CA HIS A 22 -19.28 2.29 3.68
C HIS A 22 -20.02 3.02 2.55
N LEU A 23 -19.41 4.07 2.00
CA LEU A 23 -19.95 4.80 0.87
C LEU A 23 -19.63 4.03 -0.43
N PRO A 24 -20.59 3.93 -1.36
CA PRO A 24 -20.38 3.23 -2.61
C PRO A 24 -19.20 3.85 -3.38
N GLY A 25 -18.42 3.01 -4.05
CA GLY A 25 -17.29 3.44 -4.87
C GLY A 25 -15.96 3.62 -4.13
N GLY A 26 -15.91 3.61 -2.79
CA GLY A 26 -14.64 3.74 -2.06
C GLY A 26 -13.63 2.64 -2.40
N ALA A 27 -14.07 1.38 -2.40
CA ALA A 27 -13.23 0.25 -2.79
C ALA A 27 -12.81 0.33 -4.27
N MET A 28 -13.73 0.68 -5.18
CA MET A 28 -13.44 0.82 -6.61
C MET A 28 -12.38 1.90 -6.86
N LEU A 29 -12.48 3.04 -6.16
CA LEU A 29 -11.50 4.12 -6.27
C LEU A 29 -10.10 3.64 -5.86
N LEU A 30 -9.99 2.87 -4.77
CA LEU A 30 -8.71 2.32 -4.32
C LEU A 30 -8.11 1.32 -5.33
N VAL A 31 -8.94 0.44 -5.89
CA VAL A 31 -8.53 -0.53 -6.91
C VAL A 31 -8.06 0.15 -8.19
N LEU A 32 -8.56 1.34 -8.52
CA LEU A 32 -8.09 2.10 -9.69
C LEU A 32 -6.82 2.90 -9.37
N ILE A 33 -6.77 3.59 -8.24
CA ILE A 33 -5.72 4.58 -7.96
C ILE A 33 -4.43 3.94 -7.43
N MET A 34 -4.51 2.93 -6.55
CA MET A 34 -3.29 2.32 -5.99
C MET A 34 -2.44 1.62 -7.06
N PRO A 35 -2.99 0.87 -8.03
CA PRO A 35 -2.20 0.31 -9.12
C PRO A 35 -1.60 1.36 -10.04
N VAL A 36 -2.30 2.48 -10.31
CA VAL A 36 -1.72 3.60 -11.08
C VAL A 36 -0.49 4.16 -10.38
N LEU A 37 -0.57 4.42 -9.07
CA LEU A 37 0.59 4.89 -8.30
C LEU A 37 1.70 3.83 -8.25
N SER A 38 1.36 2.55 -8.14
CA SER A 38 2.30 1.43 -8.16
C SER A 38 3.05 1.34 -9.50
N MET A 39 2.33 1.43 -10.63
CA MET A 39 2.93 1.46 -11.97
C MET A 39 3.81 2.68 -12.17
N MET A 40 3.45 3.84 -11.61
CA MET A 40 4.31 5.02 -11.63
C MET A 40 5.64 4.76 -10.89
N TYR A 41 5.61 4.11 -9.72
CA TYR A 41 6.86 3.74 -9.04
C TYR A 41 7.65 2.68 -9.81
N LEU A 42 6.98 1.70 -10.42
CA LEU A 42 7.63 0.63 -11.17
C LEU A 42 8.32 1.16 -12.45
N CYS A 43 7.57 1.84 -13.30
CA CYS A 43 8.05 2.28 -14.62
C CYS A 43 8.86 3.58 -14.53
N LEU A 44 8.47 4.50 -13.64
CA LEU A 44 9.06 5.84 -13.56
C LEU A 44 9.87 6.06 -12.28
N GLY A 45 10.18 5.01 -11.51
CA GLY A 45 10.87 5.12 -10.22
C GLY A 45 12.18 5.92 -10.30
N PHE A 46 12.97 5.70 -11.35
CA PHE A 46 14.23 6.44 -11.53
C PHE A 46 13.99 7.94 -11.74
N ALA A 47 13.01 8.34 -12.55
CA ALA A 47 12.70 9.74 -12.84
C ALA A 47 11.97 10.40 -11.67
N LEU A 48 10.98 9.71 -11.10
CA LEU A 48 10.13 10.19 -10.01
C LEU A 48 10.93 10.44 -8.73
N LEU A 49 11.78 9.48 -8.33
CA LEU A 49 12.55 9.57 -7.09
C LEU A 49 13.70 10.57 -7.18
N ASN A 50 14.35 10.70 -8.34
CA ASN A 50 15.40 11.71 -8.57
C ASN A 50 14.85 13.09 -8.92
N GLY A 51 13.55 13.19 -9.16
CA GLY A 51 12.87 14.43 -9.47
C GLY A 51 13.18 15.01 -10.84
N ILE A 52 13.59 14.16 -11.78
CA ILE A 52 14.08 14.52 -13.12
C ILE A 52 12.91 14.51 -14.12
N PRO A 53 12.81 15.50 -15.02
CA PRO A 53 11.84 15.45 -16.11
C PRO A 53 12.20 14.37 -17.14
N LEU A 54 11.20 13.80 -17.82
CA LEU A 54 11.38 12.79 -18.86
C LEU A 54 11.93 13.39 -20.17
N LYS A 55 13.10 14.03 -20.12
CA LYS A 55 13.78 14.64 -21.28
C LYS A 55 15.17 14.04 -21.45
N ASN A 56 15.61 13.85 -22.69
CA ASN A 56 16.80 13.07 -23.08
C ASN A 56 18.13 13.52 -22.45
N GLU A 57 18.22 14.74 -21.90
CA GLU A 57 19.46 15.28 -21.33
C GLU A 57 19.48 15.36 -19.81
N SER A 58 18.35 15.15 -19.15
CA SER A 58 18.22 15.44 -17.72
C SER A 58 18.87 14.38 -16.80
N TYR A 59 19.41 13.30 -17.37
CA TYR A 59 20.01 12.18 -16.63
C TYR A 59 21.55 12.23 -16.55
N LYS A 60 22.21 13.12 -17.30
CA LYS A 60 23.68 13.16 -17.46
C LYS A 60 24.45 13.52 -16.17
N GLY A 61 23.77 13.94 -15.10
CA GLY A 61 24.37 14.32 -13.81
C GLY A 61 24.21 13.30 -12.66
N LEU A 62 23.58 12.15 -12.91
CA LEU A 62 23.37 11.13 -11.87
C LEU A 62 24.43 10.04 -11.90
N SER A 63 24.86 9.58 -10.73
CA SER A 63 25.70 8.38 -10.64
C SER A 63 24.90 7.12 -10.98
N THR A 64 25.54 6.17 -11.65
CA THR A 64 24.94 4.87 -12.00
C THR A 64 24.33 4.17 -10.78
N MET A 65 25.01 4.20 -9.64
CA MET A 65 24.51 3.63 -8.38
C MET A 65 23.21 4.30 -7.89
N ARG A 66 23.07 5.61 -8.12
CA ARG A 66 21.84 6.34 -7.77
C ARG A 66 20.69 5.96 -8.69
N ILE A 67 20.97 5.73 -9.98
CA ILE A 67 19.96 5.25 -10.94
C ILE A 67 19.48 3.85 -10.55
N VAL A 68 20.41 2.90 -10.38
CA VAL A 68 20.09 1.51 -9.99
C VAL A 68 19.32 1.48 -8.68
N GLY A 69 19.80 2.19 -7.66
CA GLY A 69 19.11 2.29 -6.37
C GLY A 69 17.70 2.86 -6.49
N SER A 70 17.47 3.80 -7.40
CA SER A 70 16.14 4.38 -7.62
C SER A 70 15.20 3.43 -8.37
N VAL A 71 15.71 2.64 -9.32
CA VAL A 71 14.91 1.59 -9.99
C VAL A 71 14.49 0.52 -8.98
N LEU A 72 15.44 0.00 -8.20
CA LEU A 72 15.14 -0.99 -7.16
C LEU A 72 14.17 -0.43 -6.11
N SER A 73 14.34 0.83 -5.72
CA SER A 73 13.40 1.48 -4.80
C SER A 73 12.00 1.61 -5.39
N GLY A 74 11.89 1.90 -6.69
CA GLY A 74 10.63 1.93 -7.42
C GLY A 74 9.91 0.57 -7.40
N ILE A 75 10.63 -0.52 -7.61
CA ILE A 75 10.09 -1.89 -7.51
C ILE A 75 9.56 -2.16 -6.10
N VAL A 76 10.35 -1.87 -5.07
CA VAL A 76 9.94 -2.08 -3.66
C VAL A 76 8.70 -1.26 -3.31
N PHE A 77 8.64 0.02 -3.68
CA PHE A 77 7.45 0.85 -3.44
C PHE A 77 6.23 0.36 -4.22
N SER A 78 6.42 -0.14 -5.44
CA SER A 78 5.35 -0.73 -6.25
C SER A 78 4.76 -1.96 -5.55
N ILE A 79 5.60 -2.89 -5.09
CA ILE A 79 5.15 -4.08 -4.34
C ILE A 79 4.46 -3.68 -3.04
N ALA A 80 5.00 -2.69 -2.31
CA ALA A 80 4.41 -2.20 -1.07
C ALA A 80 3.00 -1.63 -1.27
N LEU A 81 2.78 -0.83 -2.32
CA LEU A 81 1.47 -0.27 -2.63
C LEU A 81 0.44 -1.35 -2.99
N ILE A 82 0.85 -2.37 -3.76
CA ILE A 82 -0.04 -3.50 -4.07
C ILE A 82 -0.31 -4.34 -2.83
N GLY A 83 0.70 -4.59 -1.98
CA GLY A 83 0.52 -5.27 -0.70
C GLY A 83 -0.45 -4.53 0.23
N ILE A 84 -0.35 -3.20 0.33
CA ILE A 84 -1.29 -2.36 1.08
C ILE A 84 -2.69 -2.48 0.50
N LEU A 85 -2.85 -2.45 -0.83
CA LEU A 85 -4.15 -2.64 -1.49
C LEU A 85 -4.75 -3.99 -1.13
N PHE A 86 -3.98 -5.08 -1.24
CA PHE A 86 -4.44 -6.42 -0.93
C PHE A 86 -4.81 -6.56 0.56
N GLY A 87 -3.97 -6.06 1.46
CA GLY A 87 -4.26 -6.06 2.90
C GLY A 87 -5.49 -5.23 3.25
N TRP A 88 -5.63 -4.05 2.64
CA TRP A 88 -6.83 -3.22 2.83
C TRP A 88 -8.09 -3.91 2.31
N MET A 89 -8.02 -4.58 1.15
CA MET A 89 -9.16 -5.29 0.58
C MET A 89 -9.45 -6.64 1.24
N MET A 90 -8.54 -7.12 2.10
CA MET A 90 -8.56 -8.44 2.73
C MET A 90 -8.58 -9.53 1.66
N TRP A 91 -7.73 -9.36 0.63
CA TRP A 91 -7.62 -10.29 -0.49
C TRP A 91 -6.58 -11.38 -0.21
N PRO A 92 -6.76 -12.58 -0.80
CA PRO A 92 -5.79 -13.66 -0.67
C PRO A 92 -4.42 -13.23 -1.20
N GLY A 93 -3.36 -13.65 -0.51
CA GLY A 93 -1.98 -13.31 -0.84
C GLY A 93 -1.47 -11.98 -0.26
N ALA A 94 -2.31 -11.22 0.48
CA ALA A 94 -1.90 -9.98 1.15
C ALA A 94 -0.64 -10.17 2.01
N SER A 95 -0.60 -11.21 2.85
CA SER A 95 0.51 -11.48 3.76
C SER A 95 1.84 -11.69 3.04
N VAL A 96 1.84 -12.40 1.91
CA VAL A 96 3.04 -12.66 1.11
C VAL A 96 3.56 -11.38 0.46
N MET A 97 2.66 -10.56 -0.09
CA MET A 97 3.02 -9.28 -0.71
C MET A 97 3.54 -8.28 0.32
N LEU A 98 2.86 -8.18 1.47
CA LEU A 98 3.26 -7.31 2.57
C LEU A 98 4.61 -7.73 3.13
N LEU A 99 4.85 -9.02 3.40
CA LEU A 99 6.14 -9.52 3.86
C LEU A 99 7.28 -9.18 2.88
N SER A 100 7.07 -9.46 1.59
CA SER A 100 8.03 -9.16 0.53
C SER A 100 8.36 -7.66 0.47
N SER A 101 7.33 -6.81 0.60
CA SER A 101 7.51 -5.36 0.62
C SER A 101 8.26 -4.86 1.86
N ILE A 102 7.95 -5.41 3.05
CA ILE A 102 8.60 -5.04 4.31
C ILE A 102 10.07 -5.40 4.29
N ALA A 103 10.42 -6.59 3.80
CA ALA A 103 11.80 -7.01 3.63
C ALA A 103 12.58 -6.05 2.72
N GLY A 104 12.00 -5.69 1.57
CA GLY A 104 12.59 -4.72 0.65
C GLY A 104 12.72 -3.31 1.25
N LEU A 105 11.69 -2.83 1.95
CA LEU A 105 11.69 -1.53 2.61
C LEU A 105 12.72 -1.46 3.75
N LEU A 106 12.95 -2.55 4.47
CA LEU A 106 13.96 -2.62 5.52
C LEU A 106 15.38 -2.48 4.95
N ILE A 107 15.69 -3.23 3.88
CA ILE A 107 16.98 -3.11 3.18
C ILE A 107 17.16 -1.68 2.67
N MET A 108 16.13 -1.10 2.05
CA MET A 108 16.16 0.28 1.57
C MET A 108 16.39 1.28 2.70
N LEU A 109 15.70 1.11 3.83
CA LEU A 109 15.81 1.98 5.00
C LEU A 109 17.23 2.00 5.54
N ILE A 110 17.86 0.84 5.69
CA ILE A 110 19.25 0.72 6.15
C ILE A 110 20.19 1.50 5.22
N VAL A 111 20.11 1.26 3.91
CA VAL A 111 20.97 1.92 2.91
C VAL A 111 20.76 3.44 2.92
N VAL A 112 19.50 3.89 2.95
CA VAL A 112 19.14 5.30 2.93
C VAL A 112 19.57 6.01 4.21
N LEU A 113 19.43 5.38 5.38
CA LEU A 113 19.87 5.96 6.65
C LEU A 113 21.39 6.15 6.66
N ILE A 114 22.17 5.14 6.29
CA ILE A 114 23.63 5.24 6.21
C ILE A 114 24.01 6.43 5.30
N LYS A 115 23.45 6.49 4.08
CA LYS A 115 23.75 7.57 3.14
C LYS A 115 23.25 8.95 3.62
N TYR A 116 22.13 9.01 4.32
CA TYR A 116 21.60 10.24 4.89
C TYR A 116 22.53 10.80 5.96
N PHE A 117 23.03 9.97 6.88
CA PHE A 117 23.97 10.42 7.91
C PHE A 117 25.34 10.80 7.34
N THR A 118 25.77 10.20 6.23
CA THR A 118 27.03 10.59 5.56
C THR A 118 26.90 11.88 4.74
N LYS A 119 25.84 12.04 3.95
CA LYS A 119 25.73 13.13 2.95
C LYS A 119 24.71 14.22 3.29
N LYS A 120 23.72 13.92 4.14
CA LYS A 120 22.57 14.79 4.48
C LYS A 120 21.84 15.41 3.27
N ASP A 121 21.87 14.72 2.14
CA ASP A 121 21.25 15.17 0.89
C ASP A 121 19.71 15.10 0.98
N LEU A 122 19.04 16.10 0.40
CA LEU A 122 17.58 16.18 0.29
C LEU A 122 16.95 14.95 -0.37
N PHE A 123 17.65 14.29 -1.28
CA PHE A 123 17.23 13.04 -1.90
C PHE A 123 16.98 11.94 -0.86
N TYR A 124 17.94 11.68 0.04
CA TYR A 124 17.79 10.64 1.06
C TYR A 124 16.75 11.03 2.09
N ARG A 125 16.68 12.31 2.48
CA ARG A 125 15.59 12.80 3.35
C ARG A 125 14.21 12.53 2.73
N ASN A 126 14.03 12.86 1.45
CA ASN A 126 12.78 12.62 0.75
C ASN A 126 12.48 11.12 0.59
N MET A 127 13.51 10.28 0.48
CA MET A 127 13.34 8.83 0.44
C MET A 127 12.87 8.29 1.79
N LEU A 128 13.43 8.77 2.91
CA LEU A 128 12.98 8.41 4.26
C LEU A 128 11.50 8.76 4.48
N ILE A 129 11.05 9.93 4.02
CA ILE A 129 9.63 10.32 4.12
C ILE A 129 8.74 9.33 3.35
N ARG A 130 9.15 8.91 2.14
CA ARG A 130 8.38 7.94 1.36
C ARG A 130 8.35 6.57 2.02
N ILE A 131 9.48 6.12 2.56
CA ILE A 131 9.57 4.88 3.34
C ILE A 131 8.65 4.95 4.55
N ALA A 132 8.56 6.08 5.25
CA ALA A 132 7.65 6.21 6.38
C ALA A 132 6.17 6.19 5.92
N VAL A 133 5.82 6.99 4.90
CA VAL A 133 4.44 7.11 4.40
C VAL A 133 3.90 5.79 3.85
N ILE A 134 4.72 4.99 3.17
CA ILE A 134 4.32 3.72 2.59
C ILE A 134 4.57 2.56 3.56
N GLY A 135 5.72 2.56 4.22
CA GLY A 135 6.14 1.46 5.08
C GLY A 135 5.39 1.35 6.40
N ILE A 136 4.93 2.47 6.99
CA ILE A 136 4.10 2.40 8.20
C ILE A 136 2.77 1.67 7.91
N PRO A 137 1.97 2.05 6.89
CA PRO A 137 0.80 1.28 6.49
C PRO A 137 1.09 -0.18 6.17
N SER A 138 2.16 -0.49 5.42
CA SER A 138 2.54 -1.88 5.13
C SER A 138 2.81 -2.67 6.40
N LEU A 139 3.55 -2.08 7.35
CA LEU A 139 3.87 -2.73 8.62
C LEU A 139 2.62 -2.95 9.49
N LEU A 140 1.75 -1.95 9.58
CA LEU A 140 0.52 -2.04 10.37
C LEU A 140 -0.41 -3.15 9.86
N LEU A 141 -0.62 -3.23 8.54
CA LEU A 141 -1.46 -4.25 7.93
C LEU A 141 -0.84 -5.65 8.02
N PHE A 142 0.49 -5.75 8.01
CA PHE A 142 1.16 -7.03 8.20
C PHE A 142 1.10 -7.51 9.66
N ALA A 143 1.30 -6.60 10.61
CA ALA A 143 1.32 -6.93 12.04
C ALA A 143 -0.07 -7.34 12.57
N ASP A 144 -1.13 -6.73 12.03
CA ASP A 144 -2.51 -7.12 12.31
C ASP A 144 -3.30 -7.21 10.99
N PRO A 145 -3.39 -8.40 10.37
CA PRO A 145 -4.18 -8.59 9.14
C PRO A 145 -5.65 -8.25 9.31
N SER A 146 -6.18 -8.36 10.54
CA SER A 146 -7.55 -7.99 10.87
C SER A 146 -7.77 -6.49 11.02
N LEU A 147 -6.71 -5.67 11.01
CA LEU A 147 -6.78 -4.22 11.19
C LEU A 147 -7.71 -3.55 10.17
N ALA A 148 -7.61 -3.93 8.90
CA ALA A 148 -8.49 -3.39 7.85
C ALA A 148 -9.96 -3.74 8.12
N GLY A 149 -10.23 -4.98 8.55
CA GLY A 149 -11.56 -5.44 8.94
C GLY A 149 -12.11 -4.68 10.15
N LYS A 150 -11.31 -4.54 11.22
CA LYS A 150 -11.67 -3.77 12.43
C LYS A 150 -11.99 -2.31 12.13
N ILE A 151 -11.20 -1.67 11.27
CA ILE A 151 -11.40 -0.27 10.89
C ILE A 151 -12.67 -0.11 10.04
N LYS A 152 -12.93 -1.03 9.11
CA LYS A 152 -14.11 -0.97 8.24
C LYS A 152 -15.38 -1.37 8.98
N TYR A 153 -15.41 -2.58 9.53
CA TYR A 153 -16.61 -3.25 9.99
C TYR A 153 -16.77 -3.21 11.52
N GLY A 154 -15.91 -2.49 12.23
CA GLY A 154 -15.89 -2.47 13.70
C GLY A 154 -15.44 -3.81 14.30
N ASN A 155 -15.72 -4.02 15.59
CA ASN A 155 -15.51 -5.31 16.26
C ASN A 155 -16.59 -6.32 15.82
N ASN A 156 -16.64 -6.72 14.54
CA ASN A 156 -17.35 -7.93 14.14
C ASN A 156 -16.40 -9.13 14.38
N PRO A 157 -16.49 -9.82 15.54
CA PRO A 157 -15.55 -10.89 15.87
C PRO A 157 -15.68 -12.08 14.92
N GLU A 158 -16.87 -12.30 14.34
CA GLU A 158 -17.13 -13.42 13.44
C GLU A 158 -16.40 -13.24 12.10
N LEU A 159 -16.45 -12.03 11.53
CA LEU A 159 -15.72 -11.71 10.30
C LEU A 159 -14.20 -11.77 10.52
N ILE A 160 -13.72 -11.23 11.64
CA ILE A 160 -12.29 -11.26 12.00
C ILE A 160 -11.79 -12.70 12.13
N GLN A 161 -12.56 -13.56 12.79
CA GLN A 161 -12.23 -14.96 12.98
C GLN A 161 -12.24 -15.73 11.66
N ALA A 162 -13.24 -15.50 10.80
CA ALA A 162 -13.31 -16.13 9.48
C ALA A 162 -12.13 -15.75 8.58
N ILE A 163 -11.68 -14.49 8.60
CA ILE A 163 -10.50 -14.05 7.86
C ILE A 163 -9.24 -14.75 8.38
N LYS A 164 -9.09 -14.83 9.70
CA LYS A 164 -7.93 -15.49 10.31
C LYS A 164 -7.85 -16.98 9.96
N GLU A 165 -8.99 -17.66 9.92
CA GLU A 165 -9.10 -19.05 9.47
C GLU A 165 -8.71 -19.17 7.99
N ALA A 166 -9.22 -18.28 7.13
CA ALA A 166 -8.93 -18.29 5.69
C ALA A 166 -7.46 -17.96 5.36
N GLU A 167 -6.80 -17.11 6.15
CA GLU A 167 -5.37 -16.82 5.98
C GLU A 167 -4.46 -17.95 6.46
N ALA A 168 -4.91 -18.75 7.44
CA ALA A 168 -4.15 -19.91 7.91
C ALA A 168 -4.11 -21.03 6.87
N ASP A 169 -5.14 -21.11 6.01
CA ASP A 169 -5.23 -22.05 4.90
C ASP A 169 -5.68 -21.34 3.61
N PRO A 170 -4.77 -20.59 2.93
CA PRO A 170 -5.12 -19.74 1.80
C PRO A 170 -5.68 -20.49 0.59
N GLU A 171 -5.40 -21.80 0.47
CA GLU A 171 -5.84 -22.64 -0.65
C GLU A 171 -7.27 -23.18 -0.45
N ASN A 172 -7.84 -23.01 0.75
CA ASN A 172 -9.18 -23.47 1.08
C ASN A 172 -10.25 -22.45 0.65
N GLU A 173 -10.81 -22.66 -0.54
CA GLU A 173 -11.85 -21.80 -1.11
C GLU A 173 -13.11 -21.67 -0.23
N GLU A 174 -13.43 -22.69 0.57
CA GLU A 174 -14.63 -22.64 1.44
C GLU A 174 -14.50 -21.60 2.54
N LEU A 175 -13.29 -21.43 3.09
CA LEU A 175 -13.02 -20.40 4.11
C LEU A 175 -13.19 -18.99 3.54
N TRP A 176 -12.73 -18.76 2.30
CA TRP A 176 -12.93 -17.49 1.62
C TRP A 176 -14.40 -17.23 1.26
N ARG A 177 -15.16 -18.26 0.87
CA ARG A 177 -16.62 -18.13 0.67
C ARG A 177 -17.35 -17.76 1.95
N LYS A 178 -16.92 -18.27 3.10
CA LYS A 178 -17.46 -17.91 4.42
C LYS A 178 -17.14 -16.45 4.77
N VAL A 179 -15.93 -15.97 4.47
CA VAL A 179 -15.57 -14.55 4.65
C VAL A 179 -16.47 -13.65 3.79
N ASP A 180 -16.65 -13.99 2.52
CA ASP A 180 -17.45 -13.19 1.59
C ASP A 180 -18.94 -13.15 1.98
N SER A 181 -19.49 -14.25 2.51
CA SER A 181 -20.89 -14.29 2.95
C SER A 181 -21.11 -13.40 4.19
N ILE A 182 -20.25 -13.50 5.20
CA ILE A 182 -20.32 -12.68 6.42
C ILE A 182 -20.14 -11.19 6.07
N ARG A 183 -19.20 -10.89 5.17
CA ARG A 183 -18.95 -9.53 4.68
C ARG A 183 -20.19 -8.95 3.98
N GLY A 184 -20.81 -9.71 3.09
CA GLY A 184 -22.03 -9.29 2.38
C GLY A 184 -23.23 -9.09 3.31
N LEU A 185 -23.34 -9.86 4.39
CA LEU A 185 -24.36 -9.65 5.44
C LEU A 185 -24.10 -8.39 6.25
N SER A 186 -22.86 -8.19 6.70
CA SER A 186 -22.45 -7.01 7.48
C SER A 186 -22.71 -5.71 6.70
N ASP A 187 -22.42 -5.69 5.41
CA ASP A 187 -22.70 -4.55 4.53
C ASP A 187 -24.20 -4.25 4.43
N ARG A 188 -25.07 -5.28 4.43
CA ARG A 188 -26.53 -5.10 4.37
C ARG A 188 -27.11 -4.62 5.69
N GLU A 189 -26.66 -5.17 6.81
CA GLU A 189 -27.10 -4.76 8.15
C GLU A 189 -26.77 -3.29 8.41
N TYR A 190 -25.54 -2.86 8.08
CA TYR A 190 -25.14 -1.47 8.20
C TYR A 190 -25.99 -0.50 7.36
N GLN A 191 -26.38 -0.92 6.14
CA GLN A 191 -27.25 -0.12 5.27
C GLN A 191 -28.69 -0.05 5.81
N GLN A 192 -29.19 -1.11 6.47
CA GLN A 192 -30.52 -1.11 7.09
C GLN A 192 -30.59 -0.19 8.31
N ASP A 193 -29.56 -0.18 9.16
CA ASP A 193 -29.54 0.69 10.33
C ASP A 193 -29.40 2.18 9.98
N ARG A 194 -28.71 2.51 8.89
CA ARG A 194 -28.60 3.91 8.44
C ARG A 194 -29.86 4.49 7.80
N ASN A 195 -30.80 3.64 7.39
CA ASN A 195 -32.05 4.02 6.74
C ASN A 195 -33.25 4.10 7.72
N LYS A 196 -33.01 3.87 9.02
CA LYS A 196 -33.98 4.09 10.10
C LYS A 196 -33.70 5.42 10.80
#